data_AF-A0A949A9W9-F1
#
_entry.id   AF-A0A949A9W9-F1
#
_cell.length_a   1.000
_cell.length_b   1.000
_cell.length_c   1.000
_cell.angle_alpha   90.00
_cell.angle_beta   90.00
_cell.angle_gamma   90.00
#
_symmetry.space_group_name_H-M   'P 1'
#
loop_
_entity.id
_entity.type
_entity.pdbx_description
1 polymer ?
#
loop_
_entity_poly.entity_id
_entity_poly.type
_entity_poly.pdbx_seq_one_letter_code
_entity_poly.pdbx_strand_id
1 'polypeptide(L)' 'MKDKSILSPSFEEVDKEMVAVYRDKTPLDRLKIASGLWRLSRNVLAGSLRFQHPDWDEKKIKAEVARRMAHGTT' A
#
# COMPACT_ATOMS: atom_id res chain seq x y z
N MET A 1 -38.63 2.75 25.90
CA MET A 1 -37.91 3.51 24.85
C MET A 1 -36.68 2.68 24.50
N LYS A 2 -36.67 2.00 23.35
CA LYS A 2 -35.64 1.01 23.02
C LYS A 2 -34.32 1.71 22.73
N ASP A 3 -33.31 1.36 23.51
CA ASP A 3 -31.91 1.75 23.36
C ASP A 3 -31.42 1.40 21.94
N LYS A 4 -31.02 2.44 21.20
CA LYS A 4 -30.49 2.35 19.84
C LYS A 4 -28.96 2.15 19.82
N SER A 5 -28.34 1.74 20.92
CA SER A 5 -26.91 1.38 20.98
C SER A 5 -26.55 0.08 20.23
N ILE A 6 -27.44 -0.44 19.39
CA ILE A 6 -27.25 -1.68 18.64
C ILE A 6 -26.21 -1.43 17.52
N LEU A 7 -24.99 -1.91 17.80
CA LEU A 7 -23.93 -2.29 16.85
C LEU A 7 -23.27 -1.13 16.07
N SER A 8 -22.39 -0.39 16.74
CA SER A 8 -21.23 0.19 16.04
C SER A 8 -20.43 -0.96 15.43
N PRO A 9 -20.16 -0.99 14.11
CA PRO A 9 -19.25 -1.99 13.57
C PRO A 9 -17.90 -1.80 14.25
N SER A 10 -17.39 -2.86 14.87
CA SER A 10 -16.01 -2.91 15.35
C SER A 10 -15.08 -2.83 14.15
N PHE A 11 -14.78 -1.63 13.67
CA PHE A 11 -13.69 -1.44 12.72
C PHE A 11 -12.37 -1.65 13.47
N GLU A 12 -11.42 -2.35 12.86
CA GLU A 12 -10.04 -2.31 13.33
C GLU A 12 -9.55 -0.86 13.24
N GLU A 13 -9.55 -0.19 14.39
CA GLU A 13 -9.05 1.17 14.53
C GLU A 13 -7.61 1.12 15.04
N VAL A 14 -6.77 1.99 14.51
CA VAL A 14 -5.41 2.18 15.04
C VAL A 14 -5.53 2.80 16.42
N ASP A 15 -4.79 2.25 17.40
CA ASP A 15 -4.74 2.80 18.75
C ASP A 15 -4.42 4.31 18.72
N LYS A 16 -5.12 5.09 19.54
CA LYS A 16 -4.94 6.55 19.65
C LYS A 16 -3.49 6.92 19.96
N GLU A 17 -2.79 6.10 20.73
CA GLU A 17 -1.36 6.29 21.02
C GLU A 17 -0.52 6.17 19.75
N MET A 18 -0.80 5.16 18.93
CA MET A 18 -0.13 4.99 17.64
C MET A 18 -0.49 6.09 16.64
N VAL A 19 -1.72 6.60 16.66
CA VAL A 19 -2.11 7.77 15.86
C VAL A 19 -1.26 8.99 16.22
N ALA A 20 -1.02 9.24 17.51
CA ALA A 20 -0.14 10.33 17.95
C ALA A 20 1.29 10.13 17.44
N VAL A 21 1.85 8.92 17.60
CA VAL A 21 3.19 8.56 17.07
C VAL A 21 3.28 8.77 15.54
N TYR A 22 2.22 8.49 14.80
CA TYR A 22 2.18 8.71 13.35
C TYR A 22 2.09 10.19 12.97
N ARG A 23 1.38 11.00 13.76
CA ARG A 23 1.27 12.46 13.56
C ARG A 23 2.59 13.16 13.81
N ASP A 24 3.40 12.67 14.74
CA ASP A 24 4.70 13.26 15.09
C ASP A 24 5.82 12.97 14.08
N LYS A 25 5.56 12.17 13.03
CA LYS A 25 6.55 11.88 12.00
C LYS A 25 6.94 13.15 11.24
N THR A 26 8.25 13.41 11.17
CA THR A 26 8.78 14.52 10.39
C THR A 26 8.50 14.33 8.90
N PRO A 27 8.49 15.42 8.09
CA PRO A 27 8.40 15.29 6.64
C PRO A 27 9.45 14.35 6.05
N LEU A 28 10.67 14.35 6.59
CA LEU A 28 11.75 13.46 6.15
C LEU A 28 11.44 11.98 6.46
N ASP A 29 10.90 11.67 7.63
CA ASP A 29 10.52 10.29 7.97
C ASP A 29 9.42 9.78 7.07
N ARG A 30 8.44 10.63 6.76
CA ARG A 30 7.35 10.30 5.83
C ARG A 30 7.89 10.01 4.42
N LEU A 31 8.85 10.81 3.95
CA LEU A 31 9.52 10.57 2.66
C LEU A 31 10.33 9.27 2.65
N LYS A 32 11.05 8.95 3.73
CA LYS A 32 11.79 7.68 3.86
C LYS A 32 10.85 6.49 3.79
N ILE A 33 9.72 6.56 4.50
CA ILE A 33 8.67 5.53 4.48
C ILE A 33 8.10 5.39 3.06
N ALA A 34 7.73 6.50 2.41
CA ALA A 34 7.18 6.48 1.05
C ALA A 34 8.17 5.89 0.03
N SER A 35 9.46 6.25 0.12
CA SER A 35 10.52 5.70 -0.73
C SER A 35 10.70 4.19 -0.53
N GLY A 36 10.65 3.74 0.73
CA GLY A 36 10.67 2.32 1.09
C GLY A 36 9.49 1.55 0.48
N LEU A 37 8.27 2.06 0.67
CA LEU A 37 7.04 1.49 0.09
C LEU A 37 7.13 1.42 -1.43
N TRP A 38 7.59 2.47 -2.10
CA TRP A 38 7.74 2.51 -3.55
C TRP A 38 8.72 1.44 -4.08
N ARG A 39 9.82 1.17 -3.38
CA ARG A 39 10.75 0.08 -3.72
C ARG A 39 10.14 -1.30 -3.47
N LEU A 40 9.50 -1.48 -2.32
CA LEU A 40 8.85 -2.75 -1.95
C LEU A 40 7.76 -3.12 -2.95
N SER A 41 6.84 -2.19 -3.24
CA SER A 41 5.71 -2.43 -4.15
C SER A 41 6.17 -2.87 -5.55
N ARG A 42 7.24 -2.26 -6.09
CA ARG A 42 7.81 -2.67 -7.37
C ARG A 42 8.34 -4.10 -7.35
N ASN A 43 9.03 -4.49 -6.29
CA ASN A 43 9.57 -5.84 -6.15
C ASN A 43 8.46 -6.88 -6.01
N VAL A 44 7.45 -6.60 -5.18
CA VAL A 44 6.29 -7.48 -4.99
C VAL A 44 5.51 -7.64 -6.29
N LEU A 45 5.24 -6.54 -6.99
CA LEU A 45 4.54 -6.59 -8.29
C LEU A 45 5.33 -7.37 -9.33
N ALA A 46 6.64 -7.11 -9.46
CA ALA A 46 7.47 -7.83 -10.42
C ALA A 46 7.51 -9.34 -10.12
N GLY A 47 7.69 -9.73 -8.86
CA GLY A 47 7.67 -11.13 -8.45
C GLY A 47 6.31 -11.80 -8.72
N SER A 48 5.23 -11.13 -8.36
CA SER A 48 3.86 -11.61 -8.59
C SER A 48 3.55 -11.78 -10.08
N LEU A 49 3.97 -10.83 -10.93
CA LEU A 49 3.78 -10.91 -12.37
C LEU A 49 4.61 -12.04 -13.00
N ARG A 50 5.86 -12.25 -12.57
CA ARG A 50 6.66 -13.40 -13.05
C ARG A 50 6.02 -14.74 -12.70
N PHE A 51 5.44 -14.84 -11.50
CA PHE A 51 4.73 -16.04 -11.08
C PHE A 51 3.44 -16.28 -11.90
N GLN A 52 2.66 -15.22 -12.14
CA GLN A 52 1.39 -15.31 -12.88
C GLN A 52 1.55 -15.43 -14.40
N HIS A 53 2.66 -14.92 -14.94
CA HIS A 53 2.94 -14.88 -16.38
C HIS A 53 4.35 -15.41 -16.69
N PRO A 54 4.58 -16.74 -16.61
CA PRO A 54 5.89 -17.33 -16.86
C PRO A 54 6.38 -17.16 -18.30
N ASP A 55 5.47 -16.89 -19.23
CA ASP A 55 5.71 -16.65 -20.65
C ASP A 55 6.16 -15.22 -20.97
N TRP A 56 6.06 -14.29 -20.01
CA TRP A 56 6.44 -12.90 -20.24
C TRP A 56 7.94 -12.68 -20.09
N ASP A 57 8.50 -11.89 -21.00
CA ASP A 57 9.86 -11.40 -20.88
C ASP A 57 9.99 -10.29 -19.81
N GLU A 58 11.22 -10.04 -19.38
CA GLU A 58 11.51 -9.01 -18.37
C GLU A 58 11.11 -7.59 -18.82
N LYS A 59 11.06 -7.32 -20.12
CA LYS A 59 10.68 -6.01 -20.65
C LYS A 59 9.18 -5.78 -20.41
N LYS A 60 8.35 -6.77 -20.71
CA LYS A 60 6.90 -6.75 -20.50
C LYS A 60 6.55 -6.67 -19.02
N ILE A 61 7.26 -7.42 -18.17
CA ILE A 61 7.13 -7.32 -16.71
C ILE A 61 7.42 -5.90 -16.24
N LYS A 62 8.55 -5.29 -16.64
CA LYS A 62 8.91 -3.92 -16.24
C LYS A 62 7.88 -2.88 -16.70
N ALA A 63 7.39 -2.99 -17.93
CA ALA A 63 6.38 -2.09 -18.47
C ALA A 63 5.07 -2.17 -17.66
N GLU A 64 4.62 -3.38 -17.34
CA GLU A 64 3.40 -3.56 -16.55
C GLU A 64 3.55 -3.10 -15.10
N VAL A 65 4.72 -3.33 -14.47
CA VAL A 65 5.03 -2.76 -13.15
C VAL A 65 4.97 -1.24 -13.19
N ALA A 66 5.59 -0.60 -14.18
CA ALA A 66 5.57 0.86 -14.32
C ALA A 66 4.13 1.38 -14.48
N ARG A 67 3.33 0.74 -15.34
CA ARG A 67 1.92 1.07 -15.56
C ARG A 67 1.12 0.99 -14.26
N ARG A 68 1.26 -0.09 -13.48
CA ARG A 68 0.53 -0.26 -12.20
C ARG A 68 0.98 0.73 -11.12
N MET A 69 2.29 1.01 -11.05
CA MET A 69 2.84 1.98 -10.09
C MET A 69 2.40 3.42 -10.39
N ALA A 70 2.15 3.75 -11.65
CA ALA A 70 1.66 5.06 -12.10
C ALA A 70 0.12 5.20 -12.08
N HIS A 71 -0.58 4.36 -11.31
CA HIS A 71 -2.05 4.30 -11.25
C HIS A 71 -2.76 3.92 -12.56
N GLY A 72 -2.06 3.25 -13.49
CA GLY A 72 -2.65 2.79 -14.75
C GLY A 72 -2.80 3.87 -15.82
N THR A 73 -2.35 5.10 -15.57
CA THR A 73 -2.42 6.19 -16.54
C THR A 73 -1.32 6.02 -17.59
N THR A 74 -1.76 5.88 -18.85
CA THR A 74 -0.95 5.84 -20.08
C THR A 74 -0.64 7.25 -20.58
#